data_AF-A7T7Y0-F1
#
_entry.id   AF-A7T7Y0-F1
#
_cell.length_a   1.000
_cell.length_b   1.000
_cell.length_c   1.000
_cell.angle_alpha   90.00
_cell.angle_beta   90.00
_cell.angle_gamma   90.00
#
_symmetry.space_group_name_H-M   'P 1'
#
loop_
_entity.id
_entity.type
_entity.pdbx_description
1 polymer ?
#
loop_
_entity_poly.entity_id
_entity_poly.type
_entity_poly.pdbx_seq_one_letter_code
_entity_poly.pdbx_strand_id
1 'polypeptide(L)'
;MFGISLGFIIVSVVAYCVQTIPEIKDHHPQVNVSLTILELICGIWFTLEFGIRAVASPSKREFALSFENWLDFIAILPLFVRLAQGWEDYPADRPSDSYHYLASLRLFRLVRFFKVNLGFQILKQTIIASSRELLLLLLLLLIPVVIGASFAFISE
;
A
#
# COMPACT_ATOMS: atom_id res chain seq x y z
N MET A 1 4.91 19.59 -6.23
CA MET A 1 5.42 18.27 -5.78
C MET A 1 4.30 17.27 -5.51
N PHE A 2 3.31 17.56 -4.65
CA PHE A 2 2.29 16.57 -4.25
C PHE A 2 1.42 15.98 -5.38
N GLY A 3 0.95 16.80 -6.34
CA GLY A 3 0.17 16.29 -7.47
C GLY A 3 0.96 15.36 -8.38
N ILE A 4 2.27 15.59 -8.50
CA ILE A 4 3.19 14.73 -9.24
C ILE A 4 3.32 13.39 -8.50
N SER A 5 3.57 13.42 -7.19
CA SER A 5 3.65 12.22 -6.36
C SER A 5 2.37 11.39 -6.41
N LEU A 6 1.18 12.02 -6.44
CA LEU A 6 -0.10 11.33 -6.60
C LEU A 6 -0.20 10.61 -7.96
N GLY A 7 0.22 11.27 -9.04
CA GLY A 7 0.31 10.65 -10.36
C GLY A 7 1.22 9.43 -10.36
N PHE A 8 2.42 9.54 -9.78
CA PHE A 8 3.35 8.41 -9.64
C PHE A 8 2.79 7.27 -8.77
N ILE A 9 2.02 7.59 -7.73
CA ILE A 9 1.33 6.58 -6.91
C ILE A 9 0.32 5.80 -7.77
N ILE A 10 -0.56 6.51 -8.47
CA ILE A 10 -1.61 5.88 -9.30
C ILE A 10 -0.97 5.01 -10.37
N VAL A 11 -0.01 5.55 -11.12
CA VAL A 11 0.67 4.82 -12.19
C VAL A 11 1.37 3.57 -11.65
N SER A 12 2.04 3.67 -10.50
CA SER A 12 2.75 2.51 -9.94
C SER A 12 1.82 1.46 -9.33
N VAL A 13 0.64 1.85 -8.83
CA VAL A 13 -0.38 0.90 -8.35
C VAL A 13 -1.04 0.20 -9.53
N VAL A 14 -1.43 0.95 -10.57
CA VAL A 14 -1.99 0.36 -11.80
C VAL A 14 -0.98 -0.59 -12.44
N ALA A 15 0.28 -0.18 -12.57
CA ALA A 15 1.34 -1.04 -13.09
C ALA A 15 1.51 -2.33 -12.27
N TYR A 16 1.44 -2.25 -10.93
CA TYR A 16 1.48 -3.43 -10.08
C TYR A 16 0.27 -4.34 -10.32
N CYS A 17 -0.95 -3.80 -10.35
CA CYS A 17 -2.15 -4.59 -10.62
C CYS A 17 -2.08 -5.32 -11.96
N VAL A 18 -1.55 -4.65 -12.99
CA VAL A 18 -1.37 -5.23 -14.33
C VAL A 18 -0.33 -6.35 -14.31
N GLN A 19 0.78 -6.19 -13.55
CA GLN A 19 1.78 -7.26 -13.39
C GLN A 19 1.22 -8.52 -12.68
N THR A 20 0.18 -8.37 -11.84
CA THR A 20 -0.46 -9.51 -11.17
C THR A 20 -1.36 -10.33 -12.10
N ILE A 21 -1.67 -9.84 -13.30
CA ILE A 21 -2.53 -10.55 -14.25
C ILE A 21 -1.70 -11.67 -14.93
N PRO A 22 -2.10 -12.96 -14.79
CA PRO A 22 -1.33 -14.08 -15.33
C PRO A 22 -1.20 -14.02 -16.86
N GLU A 23 -2.23 -13.53 -17.55
CA GLU A 23 -2.25 -13.37 -19.00
C GLU A 23 -1.16 -12.41 -19.51
N ILE A 24 -0.93 -11.30 -18.80
CA ILE A 24 0.13 -10.33 -19.10
C ILE A 24 1.51 -10.92 -18.78
N LYS A 25 1.61 -11.63 -17.65
CA LYS A 25 2.86 -12.25 -17.17
C LYS A 25 3.38 -13.31 -18.16
N ASP A 26 2.49 -14.14 -18.69
CA ASP A 26 2.87 -15.31 -19.47
C ASP A 26 2.97 -15.04 -20.98
N HIS A 27 2.14 -14.14 -21.53
CA HIS A 27 2.07 -13.91 -22.98
C HIS A 27 2.81 -12.64 -23.46
N HIS A 28 3.17 -11.72 -22.54
CA HIS A 28 3.76 -10.42 -22.91
C HIS A 28 4.99 -10.07 -22.06
N PRO A 29 6.12 -10.79 -22.22
CA PRO A 29 7.33 -10.58 -21.41
C PRO A 29 7.91 -9.16 -21.56
N GLN A 30 7.82 -8.56 -22.75
CA GLN A 30 8.31 -7.19 -22.99
C GLN A 30 7.51 -6.12 -22.21
N VAL A 31 6.21 -6.34 -22.04
CA VAL A 31 5.34 -5.44 -21.26
C VAL A 31 5.70 -5.57 -19.78
N ASN A 32 5.94 -6.79 -19.30
CA ASN A 32 6.34 -7.02 -17.91
C ASN A 32 7.69 -6.36 -17.58
N VAL A 33 8.68 -6.44 -18.49
CA VAL A 33 9.96 -5.74 -18.34
C VAL A 33 9.76 -4.22 -18.25
N SER A 34 8.92 -3.66 -19.13
CA SER A 34 8.63 -2.22 -19.14
C SER A 34 7.93 -1.75 -17.86
N LEU A 35 6.97 -2.53 -17.35
CA LEU A 35 6.29 -2.26 -16.08
C LEU A 35 7.25 -2.37 -14.89
N THR A 36 8.22 -3.28 -14.96
CA THR A 36 9.25 -3.45 -13.93
C THR A 36 10.22 -2.26 -13.90
N ILE A 37 10.61 -1.75 -15.07
CA ILE A 37 11.44 -0.53 -15.17
C ILE A 37 10.67 0.68 -14.62
N LEU A 38 9.39 0.81 -14.99
CA LEU A 38 8.53 1.88 -14.46
C LEU A 38 8.45 1.81 -12.94
N GLU A 39 8.26 0.61 -12.38
CA GLU A 39 8.26 0.39 -10.94
C GLU A 39 9.57 0.83 -10.28
N LEU A 40 10.71 0.52 -10.89
CA LEU A 40 12.03 0.95 -10.42
C LEU A 40 12.14 2.47 -10.39
N ILE A 41 11.74 3.14 -11.48
CA ILE A 41 11.75 4.62 -11.58
C ILE A 41 10.85 5.23 -10.51
N CYS A 42 9.63 4.72 -10.35
CA CYS A 42 8.71 5.16 -9.29
C CYS A 42 9.32 4.96 -7.90
N GLY A 43 9.95 3.81 -7.64
CA GLY A 43 10.61 3.50 -6.37
C GLY A 43 11.75 4.48 -6.06
N ILE A 44 12.59 4.79 -7.05
CA ILE A 44 13.68 5.77 -6.91
C ILE A 44 13.11 7.15 -6.58
N TRP A 45 12.06 7.58 -7.28
CA TRP A 45 11.38 8.85 -6.99
C TRP A 45 10.88 8.92 -5.54
N PHE A 46 10.21 7.88 -5.04
CA PHE A 46 9.74 7.84 -3.65
C PHE A 46 10.89 7.84 -2.65
N THR A 47 11.98 7.16 -2.96
CA THR A 47 13.18 7.13 -2.11
C THR A 47 13.83 8.51 -2.02
N LEU A 48 13.94 9.23 -3.14
CA LEU A 48 14.41 10.62 -3.15
C LEU A 48 13.49 11.54 -2.35
N GLU A 49 12.18 11.41 -2.54
CA GLU A 49 11.20 12.23 -1.85
C GLU A 49 11.21 12.00 -0.33
N PHE A 50 11.38 10.74 0.09
CA PHE A 50 11.57 10.39 1.51
C PHE A 50 12.90 10.93 2.03
N GLY A 51 13.99 10.78 1.29
CA GLY A 51 15.32 11.28 1.65
C GLY A 51 15.36 12.80 1.83
N ILE A 52 14.77 13.56 0.91
CA ILE A 52 14.66 15.02 1.02
C ILE A 52 13.89 15.41 2.27
N ARG A 53 12.77 14.75 2.57
CA ARG A 53 11.99 15.01 3.79
C ARG A 53 12.77 14.64 5.05
N ALA A 54 13.47 13.51 5.03
CA ALA A 54 14.31 13.07 6.13
C ALA A 54 15.43 14.09 6.42
N VAL A 55 16.09 14.65 5.40
CA VAL A 55 17.16 15.66 5.56
C VAL A 55 16.60 17.01 5.99
N ALA A 56 15.50 17.48 5.38
CA ALA A 56 14.89 18.77 5.67
C ALA A 56 14.20 18.84 7.05
N SER A 57 13.84 17.71 7.67
CA SER A 57 13.22 17.71 8.99
C SER A 57 14.18 18.16 10.09
N PRO A 58 13.77 19.13 10.94
CA PRO A 58 14.61 19.70 12.01
C PRO A 58 14.88 18.71 13.16
N SER A 59 13.93 17.80 13.45
CA SER A 59 14.06 16.76 14.47
C SER A 59 13.98 15.37 13.84
N LYS A 60 15.10 14.65 13.78
CA LYS A 60 15.15 13.29 13.21
C LYS A 60 14.38 12.28 14.06
N ARG A 61 14.32 12.49 15.38
CA ARG A 61 13.61 11.59 16.31
C ARG A 61 12.10 11.67 16.12
N GLU A 62 11.57 12.88 15.96
CA GLU A 62 10.15 13.08 15.69
C GLU A 62 9.77 12.58 14.29
N PHE A 63 10.67 12.77 13.31
CA PHE A 63 10.52 12.18 11.99
C PHE A 63 10.45 10.64 12.05
N ALA A 64 11.35 9.99 12.80
CA ALA A 64 11.39 8.52 12.92
C ALA A 64 10.21 7.94 13.71
N LEU A 65 9.55 8.73 14.57
CA LEU A 65 8.39 8.30 15.34
C LEU A 65 7.05 8.62 14.64
N SER A 66 7.07 9.43 13.58
CA SER A 66 5.86 9.76 12.82
C SER A 66 5.34 8.54 12.05
N PHE A 67 4.10 8.15 12.35
CA PHE A 67 3.40 7.05 11.67
C PHE A 67 3.40 7.22 10.14
N GLU A 68 3.29 8.46 9.66
CA GLU A 68 3.23 8.76 8.23
C GLU A 68 4.57 8.47 7.54
N ASN A 69 5.69 8.70 8.23
CA ASN A 69 7.01 8.38 7.69
C ASN A 69 7.28 6.88 7.73
N TRP A 70 6.74 6.16 8.72
CA TRP A 70 6.77 4.70 8.73
C TRP A 70 6.05 4.09 7.54
N LEU A 71 4.88 4.63 7.17
CA LEU A 71 4.16 4.15 5.99
C LEU A 71 4.93 4.45 4.69
N ASP A 72 5.51 5.63 4.57
CA ASP A 72 6.37 5.96 3.43
C ASP A 72 7.63 5.07 3.38
N PHE A 73 8.20 4.72 4.53
CA PHE A 73 9.32 3.78 4.65
C PHE A 73 8.93 2.35 4.23
N ILE A 74 7.77 1.87 4.66
CA ILE A 74 7.23 0.56 4.25
C ILE A 74 7.01 0.52 2.73
N ALA A 75 6.58 1.63 2.13
CA ALA A 75 6.34 1.71 0.69
C ALA A 75 7.62 1.67 -0.16
N ILE A 76 8.77 2.12 0.36
CA ILE A 76 10.08 2.04 -0.33
C ILE A 76 10.81 0.72 -0.08
N LEU A 77 10.47 0.00 1.00
CA LEU A 77 11.12 -1.24 1.43
C LEU A 77 11.23 -2.32 0.32
N PRO A 78 10.21 -2.54 -0.54
CA PRO A 78 10.29 -3.54 -1.60
C PRO A 78 11.42 -3.26 -2.59
N LEU A 79 11.71 -1.98 -2.89
CA LEU A 79 12.84 -1.60 -3.75
C LEU A 79 14.17 -2.01 -3.12
N PHE A 80 14.35 -1.73 -1.82
CA PHE A 80 15.59 -2.08 -1.11
C PHE A 80 15.82 -3.59 -1.07
N VAL A 81 14.76 -4.37 -0.85
CA VAL A 81 14.86 -5.84 -0.87
C VAL A 81 15.23 -6.34 -2.27
N ARG A 82 14.66 -5.79 -3.34
CA ARG A 82 15.07 -6.14 -4.72
C ARG A 82 16.52 -5.83 -4.99
N LEU A 83 16.98 -4.65 -4.58
CA LEU A 83 18.38 -4.24 -4.76
C LEU A 83 19.32 -5.16 -3.98
N ALA A 84 18.92 -5.60 -2.78
CA ALA A 84 19.69 -6.52 -1.94
C ALA A 84 19.77 -7.95 -2.50
N GLN A 85 18.75 -8.39 -3.25
CA GLN A 85 18.73 -9.69 -3.94
C GLN A 85 19.67 -9.74 -5.16
N GLY A 86 20.26 -8.60 -5.56
CA GLY A 86 21.19 -8.52 -6.67
C GLY A 86 20.51 -8.16 -7.99
N TRP A 87 21.26 -7.43 -8.84
CA TRP A 87 20.80 -7.04 -10.18
C TRP A 87 20.89 -8.18 -11.19
N GLU A 88 21.56 -9.27 -10.82
CA GLU A 88 21.90 -10.39 -11.69
C GLU A 88 20.66 -11.23 -12.04
N ASP A 89 19.64 -11.23 -11.17
CA ASP A 89 18.32 -11.79 -11.39
C ASP A 89 17.37 -10.77 -12.04
N TYR A 90 17.84 -9.98 -13.00
CA TYR A 90 17.00 -9.07 -13.80
C TYR A 90 16.98 -9.54 -15.26
N PRO A 91 15.89 -10.19 -15.75
CA PRO A 91 14.60 -10.45 -15.12
C PRO A 91 14.58 -11.84 -14.47
N ALA A 92 14.33 -11.91 -13.15
CA ALA A 92 14.07 -13.17 -12.48
C ALA A 92 12.81 -13.76 -13.12
N ASP A 93 12.96 -14.86 -13.86
CA ASP A 93 11.84 -15.56 -14.49
C ASP A 93 10.79 -15.98 -13.45
N ARG A 94 11.18 -16.03 -12.16
CA ARG A 94 10.30 -16.34 -11.02
C ARG A 94 10.68 -15.53 -9.79
N PRO A 95 10.01 -14.40 -9.50
CA PRO A 95 10.09 -13.79 -8.17
C PRO A 95 9.65 -14.81 -7.13
N SER A 96 10.32 -14.85 -5.98
CA SER A 96 9.88 -15.69 -4.86
C SER A 96 8.51 -15.22 -4.35
N ASP A 97 7.69 -16.14 -3.85
CA ASP A 97 6.39 -15.80 -3.27
C ASP A 97 6.53 -14.74 -2.15
N SER A 98 7.62 -14.81 -1.39
CA SER A 98 7.99 -13.80 -0.38
C SER A 98 8.16 -12.39 -0.97
N TYR A 99 8.74 -12.27 -2.17
CA TYR A 99 8.84 -10.99 -2.86
C TYR A 99 7.46 -10.46 -3.27
N HIS A 100 6.54 -11.32 -3.72
CA HIS A 100 5.17 -10.90 -4.05
C HIS A 100 4.43 -10.32 -2.84
N TYR A 101 4.57 -10.93 -1.65
CA TYR A 101 4.03 -10.36 -0.43
C TYR A 101 4.65 -9.01 -0.08
N LEU A 102 5.97 -8.88 -0.15
CA LEU A 102 6.65 -7.60 0.08
C LEU A 102 6.27 -6.54 -0.95
N ALA A 103 6.13 -6.90 -2.22
CA ALA A 103 5.72 -6.01 -3.30
C ALA A 103 4.32 -5.42 -3.07
N SER A 104 3.42 -6.17 -2.41
CA SER A 104 2.09 -5.69 -2.02
C SER A 104 2.12 -4.56 -0.98
N LEU A 105 3.21 -4.44 -0.21
CA LEU A 105 3.40 -3.33 0.74
C LEU A 105 3.41 -1.97 0.05
N ARG A 106 3.71 -1.93 -1.25
CA ARG A 106 3.59 -0.71 -2.05
C ARG A 106 2.16 -0.16 -2.06
N LEU A 107 1.13 -0.96 -1.81
CA LEU A 107 -0.25 -0.50 -1.70
C LEU A 107 -0.44 0.45 -0.51
N PHE A 108 0.39 0.37 0.54
CA PHE A 108 0.35 1.31 1.66
C PHE A 108 0.61 2.76 1.23
N ARG A 109 1.26 2.99 0.08
CA ARG A 109 1.42 4.34 -0.47
C ARG A 109 0.07 5.00 -0.83
N LEU A 110 -0.99 4.21 -1.06
CA LEU A 110 -2.35 4.72 -1.24
C LEU A 110 -2.88 5.40 0.03
N VAL A 111 -2.35 5.07 1.22
CA VAL A 111 -2.73 5.74 2.47
C VAL A 111 -2.42 7.24 2.40
N ARG A 112 -1.41 7.64 1.62
CA ARG A 112 -1.10 9.05 1.39
C ARG A 112 -2.24 9.80 0.68
N PHE A 113 -3.04 9.12 -0.14
CA PHE A 113 -4.24 9.72 -0.74
C PHE A 113 -5.25 10.13 0.33
N PHE A 114 -5.47 9.27 1.36
CA PHE A 114 -6.36 9.58 2.47
C PHE A 114 -5.89 10.78 3.30
N LYS A 115 -4.57 10.96 3.41
CA LYS A 115 -3.99 12.14 4.06
C LYS A 115 -4.25 13.42 3.26
N VAL A 116 -4.09 13.39 1.94
CA VAL A 116 -4.20 14.60 1.12
C VAL A 116 -5.66 15.00 0.89
N ASN A 117 -6.54 14.02 0.79
CA ASN A 117 -7.94 14.27 0.50
C ASN A 117 -8.68 14.72 1.77
N LEU A 118 -9.07 16.00 1.79
CA LEU A 118 -9.80 16.61 2.90
C LEU A 118 -11.07 15.83 3.26
N GLY A 119 -11.78 15.28 2.27
CA GLY A 119 -12.97 14.45 2.50
C GLY A 119 -12.65 13.19 3.31
N PHE A 120 -11.52 12.53 3.03
CA PHE A 120 -11.08 11.37 3.81
C PHE A 120 -10.57 11.75 5.20
N GLN A 121 -9.94 12.92 5.36
CA GLN A 121 -9.58 13.42 6.69
C GLN A 121 -10.82 13.69 7.55
N ILE A 122 -11.84 14.35 6.98
CA ILE A 122 -13.12 14.59 7.65
C ILE A 122 -13.77 13.25 7.99
N LEU A 123 -13.87 12.34 7.04
CA LEU A 123 -14.42 10.99 7.27
C LEU A 123 -13.68 10.27 8.40
N LYS A 124 -12.35 10.31 8.42
CA LYS A 124 -11.54 9.74 9.50
C LYS A 124 -11.90 10.37 10.86
N GLN A 125 -11.98 11.69 10.93
CA GLN A 125 -12.32 12.39 12.17
C GLN A 125 -13.74 12.06 12.64
N THR A 126 -14.70 12.00 11.72
CA THR A 126 -16.08 11.60 12.01
C THR A 126 -16.16 10.16 12.51
N ILE A 127 -15.44 9.23 11.87
CA ILE A 127 -15.38 7.83 12.32
C ILE A 127 -14.79 7.74 13.73
N ILE A 128 -13.72 8.48 14.04
CA ILE A 128 -13.10 8.46 15.37
C ILE A 128 -14.04 9.07 16.41
N ALA A 129 -14.67 10.21 16.10
CA ALA A 129 -15.59 10.89 17.00
C ALA A 129 -16.82 10.01 17.33
N SER A 130 -17.36 9.31 16.33
CA SER A 130 -18.51 8.42 16.49
C SER A 130 -18.12 6.96 16.74
N SER A 131 -16.84 6.65 16.96
CA SER A 131 -16.34 5.25 17.02
C SER A 131 -17.00 4.44 18.13
N ARG A 132 -17.24 5.06 19.28
CA ARG A 132 -17.91 4.42 20.42
C ARG A 132 -19.36 4.05 20.10
N GLU A 133 -20.09 4.94 19.42
CA GLU A 133 -21.48 4.71 19.02
C GLU A 133 -21.56 3.66 17.91
N LEU A 134 -20.65 3.73 16.93
CA LEU A 134 -20.52 2.76 15.85
C LEU A 134 -20.22 1.35 16.38
N LEU A 135 -19.34 1.23 17.37
CA LEU A 135 -19.01 -0.06 18.00
C LEU A 135 -20.23 -0.66 18.70
N LEU A 136 -21.00 0.15 19.45
CA LEU A 136 -22.22 -0.29 20.11
C LEU A 136 -23.27 -0.74 19.09
N LEU A 137 -23.42 -0.01 17.98
CA LEU A 137 -24.32 -0.37 16.89
C LEU A 137 -23.90 -1.68 16.22
N LEU A 138 -22.61 -1.88 15.99
CA LEU A 138 -22.07 -3.13 15.45
C LEU A 138 -22.35 -4.31 16.39
N LEU A 139 -22.16 -4.14 17.70
CA LEU A 139 -22.47 -5.18 18.69
C LEU A 139 -23.96 -5.51 18.73
N LEU A 140 -24.81 -4.48 18.70
CA LEU A 140 -26.27 -4.64 18.66
C LEU A 140 -26.73 -5.41 17.42
N LEU A 141 -26.06 -5.21 16.27
CA LEU A 141 -26.34 -5.93 15.03
C LEU A 141 -25.77 -7.36 15.06
N LEU A 142 -24.57 -7.55 15.60
CA LEU A 142 -23.87 -8.84 15.58
C LEU A 142 -24.60 -9.91 16.41
N ILE A 143 -25.10 -9.55 17.59
CA ILE A 143 -25.77 -10.49 18.51
C ILE A 143 -26.96 -11.21 17.84
N PRO A 144 -27.97 -10.53 17.27
CA PRO A 144 -29.10 -11.20 16.63
C PRO A 144 -28.70 -11.95 15.35
N VAL A 145 -27.69 -11.48 14.61
CA VAL A 145 -27.17 -12.20 13.43
C VAL A 145 -26.59 -13.55 13.82
N VAL A 146 -25.74 -13.59 14.87
CA VAL A 146 -25.12 -14.84 15.34
C VAL A 146 -26.16 -15.80 15.89
N ILE A 147 -27.10 -15.29 16.70
CA ILE A 147 -28.18 -16.11 17.27
C ILE A 147 -29.06 -16.67 16.15
N GLY A 148 -29.50 -15.83 15.21
CA GLY A 148 -30.33 -16.23 14.08
C GLY A 148 -29.64 -17.24 13.17
N ALA A 149 -28.35 -17.04 12.85
CA ALA A 149 -27.56 -18.00 12.09
C ALA A 149 -27.43 -19.35 12.81
N SER A 150 -27.29 -19.34 14.14
CA SER A 150 -27.23 -20.57 14.94
C SER A 150 -28.55 -21.34 14.90
N PHE A 151 -29.69 -20.65 15.02
CA PHE A 151 -31.01 -21.28 14.90
C PHE A 151 -31.24 -21.84 13.50
N ALA A 152 -30.89 -21.11 12.45
CA ALA A 152 -31.02 -21.57 11.07
C ALA A 152 -30.19 -22.85 10.82
N PHE A 153 -28.95 -22.88 11.31
CA PHE A 153 -28.09 -24.06 11.20
C PHE A 153 -28.64 -25.28 11.95
N ILE A 154 -29.31 -25.09 13.09
CA ILE A 154 -29.92 -26.19 13.85
C ILE A 154 -31.23 -26.66 13.19
N SER A 155 -31.92 -25.78 12.44
CA SER A 155 -33.18 -26.10 11.78
C SER A 155 -33.03 -26.83 10.43
N GLU A 156 -31.82 -26.89 9.89
CA GLU A 156 -31.47 -27.61 8.66
C GLU A 156 -30.84 -28.98 8.98
#